data_AF-A0AAJ2C9V5-F1
#
_entry.id   AF-A0AAJ2C9V5-F1
#
_cell.length_a   1.000
_cell.length_b   1.000
_cell.length_c   1.000
_cell.angle_alpha   90.00
_cell.angle_beta   90.00
_cell.angle_gamma   90.00
#
_symmetry.space_group_name_H-M   'P 1'
#
loop_
_entity.id
_entity.type
_entity.pdbx_description
1 polymer ?
#
loop_
_entity_poly.entity_id
_entity_poly.type
_entity_poly.pdbx_seq_one_letter_code
_entity_poly.pdbx_strand_id
1 'polypeptide(L)'
;MAMKDVTMDIEPKERRAPNMLWPVAIGIGTAMLAGGFAGYNEAAAEHGDALVSAWVGPVVAILIGGLAMAFYVRRHAGWFRNWSPRKRLYWISLVLSGALGFVAAIVMQAGGAGTAGLFSNAAMTPTVAIALSAMWLVGLTVALILYHRTVDDHERHAYHLGGLAGFYAFVFPCPVWWVLWRADLAPEVQAMPLFALSLAANAIVYFWFKFR
;
A
#
# COMPACT_ATOMS: atom_id res chain seq x y z
N MET A 1 19.04 -39.20 -53.80
CA MET A 1 17.78 -38.81 -53.13
C MET A 1 18.17 -38.34 -51.73
N ALA A 2 18.42 -37.03 -51.58
CA ALA A 2 18.93 -36.44 -50.34
C ALA A 2 17.75 -35.96 -49.49
N MET A 3 17.55 -36.58 -48.34
CA MET A 3 16.52 -36.22 -47.36
C MET A 3 16.99 -34.94 -46.65
N LYS A 4 16.31 -33.82 -46.90
CA LYS A 4 16.50 -32.57 -46.16
C LYS A 4 16.01 -32.81 -44.74
N ASP A 5 16.93 -32.77 -43.78
CA ASP A 5 16.59 -32.65 -42.37
C ASP A 5 15.82 -31.34 -42.18
N VAL A 6 14.51 -31.49 -41.97
CA VAL A 6 13.65 -30.41 -41.51
C VAL A 6 13.92 -30.26 -40.02
N THR A 7 14.90 -29.42 -39.67
CA THR A 7 15.02 -28.87 -38.33
C THR A 7 13.74 -28.08 -38.06
N MET A 8 12.83 -28.71 -37.32
CA MET A 8 11.64 -28.10 -36.79
C MET A 8 12.09 -27.06 -35.76
N ASP A 9 12.20 -25.80 -36.17
CA ASP A 9 12.35 -24.68 -35.25
C ASP A 9 11.10 -24.63 -34.38
N ILE A 10 11.19 -25.22 -33.18
CA ILE A 10 10.17 -25.09 -32.15
C ILE A 10 10.24 -23.64 -31.70
N GLU A 11 9.41 -22.80 -32.33
CA GLU A 11 9.20 -21.43 -31.95
C GLU A 11 8.97 -21.37 -30.43
N PRO A 12 9.79 -20.61 -29.67
CA PRO A 12 9.75 -20.64 -28.22
C PRO A 12 8.39 -20.11 -27.79
N LYS A 13 7.50 -21.02 -27.37
CA LYS A 13 6.16 -20.75 -26.87
C LYS A 13 6.21 -19.54 -25.94
N GLU A 14 5.73 -18.39 -26.42
CA GLU A 14 5.71 -17.15 -25.65
C GLU A 14 5.06 -17.45 -24.30
N ARG A 15 5.87 -17.42 -23.23
CA ARG A 15 5.36 -17.63 -21.88
C ARG A 15 4.48 -16.42 -21.55
N ARG A 16 3.17 -16.58 -21.73
CA ARG A 16 2.15 -15.60 -21.33
C ARG A 16 2.51 -15.01 -19.97
N ALA A 17 2.58 -13.69 -19.91
CA ALA A 17 2.82 -12.99 -18.67
C ALA A 17 1.79 -13.45 -17.60
N PRO A 18 2.22 -13.67 -16.35
CA PRO A 18 1.30 -14.02 -15.29
C PRO A 18 0.31 -12.88 -15.08
N ASN A 19 -0.94 -13.25 -14.79
CA ASN A 19 -2.00 -12.28 -14.55
C ASN A 19 -1.71 -11.52 -13.24
N MET A 20 -1.52 -10.20 -13.33
CA MET A 20 -1.25 -9.32 -12.20
C MET A 20 -2.49 -9.05 -11.32
N LEU A 21 -3.69 -9.46 -11.75
CA LEU A 21 -4.92 -9.37 -10.94
C LEU A 21 -4.84 -10.22 -9.67
N TRP A 22 -4.13 -11.36 -9.70
CA TRP A 22 -4.04 -12.27 -8.56
C TRP A 22 -3.32 -11.65 -7.34
N PRO A 23 -2.13 -11.02 -7.48
CA PRO A 23 -1.52 -10.27 -6.39
C PRO A 23 -2.43 -9.21 -5.77
N VAL A 24 -3.18 -8.47 -6.60
CA VAL A 24 -4.13 -7.45 -6.14
C VAL A 24 -5.26 -8.10 -5.35
N ALA A 25 -5.85 -9.17 -5.87
CA ALA A 25 -6.91 -9.92 -5.18
C ALA A 25 -6.42 -10.53 -3.86
N ILE A 26 -5.19 -11.05 -3.80
CA ILE A 26 -4.57 -11.54 -2.56
C ILE A 26 -4.43 -10.39 -1.56
N GLY A 27 -3.95 -9.23 -1.99
CA GLY A 27 -3.81 -8.05 -1.13
C GLY A 27 -5.16 -7.58 -0.58
N ILE A 28 -6.18 -7.43 -1.44
CA ILE A 28 -7.54 -7.07 -1.04
C ILE A 28 -8.12 -8.12 -0.09
N GLY A 29 -8.01 -9.41 -0.43
CA GLY A 29 -8.49 -10.51 0.42
C GLY A 29 -7.82 -10.53 1.79
N THR A 30 -6.52 -10.23 1.85
CA THR A 30 -5.76 -10.11 3.11
C THR A 30 -6.29 -8.96 3.96
N ALA A 31 -6.52 -7.78 3.35
CA ALA A 31 -7.08 -6.63 4.05
C ALA A 31 -8.52 -6.89 4.53
N MET A 32 -9.34 -7.54 3.69
CA MET A 32 -10.71 -7.93 4.03
C MET A 32 -10.74 -8.95 5.19
N LEU A 33 -9.84 -9.93 5.21
CA LEU A 33 -9.72 -10.87 6.32
C LEU A 33 -9.37 -10.14 7.62
N ALA A 34 -8.38 -9.24 7.59
CA ALA A 34 -8.02 -8.43 8.76
C ALA A 34 -9.20 -7.57 9.24
N GLY A 35 -9.93 -6.93 8.32
CA GLY A 35 -11.14 -6.16 8.62
C GLY A 35 -12.29 -7.02 9.17
N GLY A 36 -12.48 -8.23 8.65
CA GLY A 36 -13.50 -9.17 9.11
C GLY A 36 -13.29 -9.61 10.55
N PHE A 37 -12.04 -9.88 10.97
CA PHE A 37 -11.73 -10.16 12.37
C PHE A 37 -12.00 -8.96 13.29
N ALA A 38 -11.72 -7.74 12.82
CA ALA A 38 -12.02 -6.54 13.58
C ALA A 38 -13.54 -6.34 13.75
N GLY A 39 -14.32 -6.54 12.69
CA GLY A 39 -15.79 -6.50 12.76
C GLY A 39 -16.38 -7.61 13.63
N TYR A 40 -15.81 -8.82 13.59
CA TYR A 40 -16.22 -9.91 14.49
C TYR A 40 -15.99 -9.55 15.96
N ASN A 41 -14.82 -9.00 16.30
CA ASN A 41 -14.53 -8.57 17.67
C ASN A 41 -15.44 -7.42 18.13
N GLU A 42 -15.77 -6.50 17.24
CA GLU A 42 -16.72 -5.41 17.52
C GLU A 42 -18.13 -5.97 17.81
N ALA A 43 -18.62 -6.88 16.96
CA ALA A 43 -19.89 -7.56 17.19
C ALA A 43 -19.87 -8.40 18.48
N ALA A 44 -18.80 -9.13 18.77
CA ALA A 44 -18.68 -9.90 20.01
C ALA A 44 -18.70 -9.00 21.25
N ALA A 45 -18.09 -7.81 21.18
CA ALA A 45 -18.12 -6.83 22.26
C ALA A 45 -19.54 -6.32 22.52
N GLU A 46 -20.32 -6.05 21.47
CA GLU A 46 -21.72 -5.62 21.59
C GLU A 46 -22.62 -6.69 22.23
N HIS A 47 -22.35 -7.97 21.97
CA HIS A 47 -23.11 -9.10 22.54
C HIS A 47 -22.61 -9.55 23.93
N GLY A 48 -21.51 -8.97 24.43
CA GLY A 48 -20.90 -9.36 25.72
C GLY A 48 -20.17 -10.70 25.69
N ASP A 49 -19.81 -11.18 24.49
CA ASP A 49 -19.08 -12.43 24.28
C ASP A 49 -17.57 -12.27 24.54
N ALA A 50 -16.87 -13.39 24.66
CA ALA A 50 -15.42 -13.40 24.82
C ALA A 50 -14.71 -12.87 23.56
N LEU A 51 -13.90 -11.82 23.72
CA LEU A 51 -13.16 -11.21 22.63
C LEU A 51 -11.93 -12.02 22.24
N VAL A 52 -11.70 -12.16 20.93
CA VAL A 52 -10.44 -12.69 20.42
C VAL A 52 -9.39 -11.59 20.54
N SER A 53 -8.15 -11.94 20.89
CA SER A 53 -7.10 -10.93 21.04
C SER A 53 -6.86 -10.15 19.74
N ALA A 54 -6.70 -8.82 19.85
CA ALA A 54 -6.70 -7.89 18.72
C ALA A 54 -5.61 -8.16 17.67
N TRP A 55 -4.53 -8.87 18.03
CA TRP A 55 -3.45 -9.23 17.11
C TRP A 55 -3.71 -10.51 16.33
N VAL A 56 -4.64 -11.37 16.76
CA VAL A 56 -4.90 -12.67 16.13
C VAL A 56 -5.40 -12.48 14.70
N GLY A 57 -6.38 -11.61 14.49
CA GLY A 57 -6.93 -11.33 13.16
C GLY A 57 -5.87 -10.86 12.15
N PRO A 58 -5.10 -9.81 12.47
CA PRO A 58 -3.98 -9.37 11.64
C PRO A 58 -2.93 -10.45 11.36
N VAL A 59 -2.53 -11.23 12.37
CA VAL A 59 -1.53 -12.30 12.20
C VAL A 59 -2.06 -13.40 11.29
N VAL A 60 -3.29 -13.84 11.48
CA VAL A 60 -3.93 -14.85 10.62
C VAL A 60 -4.06 -14.33 9.19
N ALA A 61 -4.49 -13.09 9.01
CA ALA A 61 -4.57 -12.46 7.69
C ALA A 61 -3.21 -12.41 6.99
N ILE A 62 -2.15 -11.96 7.69
CA ILE A 62 -0.77 -11.95 7.18
C ILE A 62 -0.32 -13.36 6.78
N LEU A 63 -0.58 -14.36 7.61
CA LEU A 63 -0.16 -15.74 7.34
C LEU A 63 -0.84 -16.27 6.07
N ILE A 64 -2.17 -16.12 5.96
CA ILE A 64 -2.93 -16.59 4.80
C ILE A 64 -2.50 -15.83 3.54
N GLY A 65 -2.47 -14.48 3.61
CA GLY A 65 -2.07 -13.63 2.49
C GLY A 65 -0.62 -13.88 2.05
N GLY A 66 0.28 -14.02 3.02
CA GLY A 66 1.69 -14.33 2.79
C GLY A 66 1.90 -15.70 2.16
N LEU A 67 1.18 -16.74 2.62
CA LEU A 67 1.21 -18.06 2.00
C LEU A 67 0.65 -18.06 0.57
N ALA A 68 -0.47 -17.38 0.34
CA ALA A 68 -1.06 -17.23 -0.99
C ALA A 68 -0.12 -16.49 -1.94
N MET A 69 0.50 -15.41 -1.48
CA MET A 69 1.49 -14.65 -2.26
C MET A 69 2.76 -15.48 -2.51
N ALA A 70 3.27 -16.19 -1.50
CA ALA A 70 4.42 -17.07 -1.65
C ALA A 70 4.14 -18.20 -2.66
N PHE A 71 2.95 -18.79 -2.62
CA PHE A 71 2.52 -19.78 -3.61
C PHE A 71 2.46 -19.19 -5.02
N TYR A 72 1.86 -18.00 -5.19
CA TYR A 72 1.81 -17.29 -6.46
C TYR A 72 3.22 -17.01 -7.02
N VAL A 73 4.12 -16.47 -6.18
CA VAL A 73 5.51 -16.18 -6.56
C VAL A 73 6.25 -17.45 -6.93
N ARG A 74 6.10 -18.54 -6.15
CA ARG A 74 6.73 -19.84 -6.47
C ARG A 74 6.24 -20.40 -7.79
N ARG A 75 4.93 -20.34 -8.05
CA ARG A 75 4.30 -20.79 -9.31
C ARG A 75 4.82 -20.01 -10.53
N HIS A 76 5.12 -18.73 -10.36
CA HIS A 76 5.57 -17.85 -11.44
C HIS A 76 7.06 -17.47 -11.35
N ALA A 77 7.86 -18.21 -10.55
CA ALA A 77 9.26 -17.89 -10.27
C ALA A 77 10.11 -17.77 -11.54
N GLY A 78 9.85 -18.60 -12.55
CA GLY A 78 10.55 -18.53 -13.83
C GLY A 78 10.34 -17.21 -14.59
N TRP A 79 9.19 -16.55 -14.43
CA TRP A 79 8.94 -15.24 -15.03
C TRP A 79 9.61 -14.12 -14.23
N PHE A 80 9.57 -14.18 -12.90
CA PHE A 80 10.27 -13.22 -12.03
C PHE A 80 11.79 -13.27 -12.18
N ARG A 81 12.36 -14.45 -12.45
CA ARG A 81 13.81 -14.60 -12.71
C ARG A 81 14.27 -13.87 -13.98
N ASN A 82 13.38 -13.65 -14.94
CA ASN A 82 13.69 -12.95 -16.19
C ASN A 82 13.55 -11.42 -16.07
N TRP A 83 13.18 -10.90 -14.89
CA TRP A 83 13.07 -9.46 -14.70
C TRP A 83 14.44 -8.79 -14.73
N SER A 84 14.51 -7.64 -15.41
CA SER A 84 15.68 -6.79 -15.32
C SER A 84 15.88 -6.30 -13.87
N PRO A 85 17.13 -6.01 -13.46
CA PRO A 85 17.42 -5.51 -12.11
C PRO A 85 16.59 -4.27 -11.76
N ARG A 86 16.38 -3.36 -12.72
CA ARG A 86 15.56 -2.15 -12.55
C ARG A 86 14.09 -2.50 -12.26
N LYS A 87 13.50 -3.39 -13.06
CA LYS A 87 12.11 -3.83 -12.87
C LYS A 87 11.92 -4.51 -11.52
N ARG A 88 12.89 -5.35 -11.13
CA ARG A 88 12.85 -6.02 -9.81
C ARG A 88 12.90 -5.00 -8.67
N LEU A 89 13.80 -4.02 -8.74
CA LEU A 89 13.92 -3.00 -7.71
C LEU A 89 12.67 -2.10 -7.63
N TYR A 90 12.06 -1.77 -8.77
CA TYR A 90 10.79 -1.03 -8.82
C TYR A 90 9.69 -1.77 -8.04
N TRP A 91 9.50 -3.05 -8.32
CA TRP A 91 8.49 -3.85 -7.61
C TRP A 91 8.82 -4.05 -6.13
N ILE A 92 10.10 -4.18 -5.77
CA ILE A 92 10.52 -4.21 -4.35
C ILE A 92 10.14 -2.90 -3.66
N SER A 93 10.38 -1.74 -4.30
CA SER A 93 10.01 -0.45 -3.71
C SER A 93 8.50 -0.33 -3.49
N LEU A 94 7.69 -0.78 -4.47
CA LEU A 94 6.23 -0.76 -4.37
C LEU A 94 5.72 -1.70 -3.27
N VAL A 95 6.25 -2.92 -3.20
CA VAL A 95 5.88 -3.90 -2.16
C VAL A 95 6.31 -3.41 -0.79
N LEU A 96 7.49 -2.82 -0.66
CA LEU A 96 7.98 -2.25 0.60
C LEU A 96 7.06 -1.13 1.09
N SER A 97 6.70 -0.17 0.22
CA SER A 97 5.76 0.91 0.56
C SER A 97 4.39 0.36 0.97
N GLY A 98 3.86 -0.62 0.23
CA GLY A 98 2.59 -1.27 0.59
C GLY A 98 2.67 -1.99 1.94
N ALA A 99 3.76 -2.70 2.19
CA ALA A 99 3.98 -3.39 3.46
C ALA A 99 4.08 -2.42 4.65
N LEU A 100 4.74 -1.27 4.48
CA LEU A 100 4.81 -0.24 5.53
C LEU A 100 3.43 0.30 5.90
N GLY A 101 2.60 0.62 4.90
CA GLY A 101 1.22 1.06 5.14
C GLY A 101 0.38 -0.02 5.82
N PHE A 102 0.54 -1.27 5.39
CA PHE A 102 -0.18 -2.40 5.97
C PHE A 102 0.22 -2.70 7.42
N VAL A 103 1.51 -2.68 7.74
CA VAL A 103 2.01 -2.83 9.13
C VAL A 103 1.52 -1.66 10.00
N ALA A 104 1.55 -0.43 9.48
CA ALA A 104 1.02 0.72 10.21
C ALA A 104 -0.46 0.53 10.58
N ALA A 105 -1.29 0.12 9.61
CA ALA A 105 -2.71 -0.13 9.83
C ALA A 105 -2.96 -1.20 10.90
N ILE A 106 -2.19 -2.30 10.89
CA ILE A 106 -2.29 -3.36 11.90
C ILE A 106 -1.93 -2.85 13.29
N VAL A 107 -0.83 -2.11 13.41
CA VAL A 107 -0.38 -1.57 14.69
C VAL A 107 -1.41 -0.58 15.25
N MET A 108 -1.99 0.27 14.40
CA MET A 108 -3.05 1.20 14.79
C MET A 108 -4.32 0.47 15.25
N GLN A 109 -4.72 -0.58 14.53
CA GLN A 109 -5.89 -1.40 14.88
C GLN A 109 -5.71 -2.17 16.19
N ALA A 110 -4.52 -2.73 16.43
CA ALA A 110 -4.21 -3.49 17.64
C ALA A 110 -4.10 -2.60 18.91
N GLY A 111 -3.95 -1.28 18.74
CA GLY A 111 -3.73 -0.31 19.82
C GLY A 111 -4.93 0.00 20.73
N GLY A 112 -6.09 -0.65 20.54
CA GLY A 112 -7.16 -0.68 21.55
C GLY A 112 -8.50 -0.02 21.20
N ALA A 113 -8.79 0.29 19.94
CA ALA A 113 -10.04 0.98 19.56
C ALA A 113 -10.87 0.26 18.47
N GLY A 114 -10.62 -1.02 18.18
CA GLY A 114 -11.40 -1.76 17.17
C GLY A 114 -11.32 -1.14 15.77
N THR A 115 -12.39 -1.22 14.97
CA THR A 115 -12.48 -0.55 13.66
C THR A 115 -12.41 0.98 13.78
N ALA A 116 -12.94 1.55 14.87
CA ALA A 116 -12.82 2.95 15.20
C ALA A 116 -11.37 3.41 15.42
N GLY A 117 -10.45 2.51 15.79
CA GLY A 117 -9.05 2.84 16.07
C GLY A 117 -8.24 3.34 14.88
N LEU A 118 -8.61 2.98 13.65
CA LEU A 118 -7.95 3.49 12.43
C LEU A 118 -8.28 4.96 12.15
N PHE A 119 -9.47 5.40 12.57
CA PHE A 119 -9.97 6.77 12.36
C PHE A 119 -10.10 7.56 13.67
N SER A 120 -9.67 6.97 14.78
CA SER A 120 -9.73 7.58 16.10
C SER A 120 -8.58 8.57 16.26
N ASN A 121 -8.90 9.74 16.81
CA ASN A 121 -7.91 10.72 17.25
C ASN A 121 -7.49 10.52 18.72
N ALA A 122 -7.83 9.37 19.32
CA ALA A 122 -7.40 9.03 20.67
C ALA A 122 -5.87 8.96 20.76
N ALA A 123 -5.33 9.36 21.91
CA ALA A 123 -3.89 9.34 22.13
C ALA A 123 -3.34 7.91 22.02
N MET A 124 -2.30 7.74 21.19
CA MET A 124 -1.58 6.48 21.09
C MET A 124 -0.64 6.30 22.28
N THR A 125 -0.31 5.06 22.62
CA THR A 125 0.77 4.82 23.59
C THR A 125 2.09 5.37 23.05
N PRO A 126 2.99 5.91 23.92
CA PRO A 126 4.26 6.46 23.48
C PRO A 126 5.09 5.48 22.64
N THR A 127 5.10 4.20 23.03
CA THR A 127 5.82 3.13 22.32
C THR A 127 5.32 2.97 20.88
N VAL A 128 3.99 2.93 20.67
CA VAL A 128 3.39 2.80 19.34
C VAL A 128 3.70 4.04 18.49
N ALA A 129 3.56 5.23 19.07
CA ALA A 129 3.84 6.48 18.37
C ALA A 129 5.31 6.57 17.90
N ILE A 130 6.26 6.20 18.77
CA ILE A 130 7.70 6.19 18.43
C ILE A 130 7.98 5.16 17.34
N ALA A 131 7.45 3.95 17.47
CA ALA A 131 7.68 2.87 16.51
C ALA A 131 7.11 3.21 15.12
N LEU A 132 5.88 3.70 15.04
CA LEU A 132 5.27 4.12 13.78
C LEU A 132 6.01 5.30 13.16
N SER A 133 6.42 6.28 13.97
CA SER A 133 7.18 7.45 13.49
C SER A 133 8.53 7.04 12.91
N ALA A 134 9.28 6.17 13.60
CA ALA A 134 10.55 5.64 13.11
C ALA A 134 10.36 4.80 11.83
N MET A 135 9.34 3.94 11.81
CA MET A 135 9.00 3.10 10.66
C MET A 135 8.64 3.96 9.43
N TRP A 136 7.83 4.99 9.59
CA TRP A 136 7.49 5.89 8.49
C TRP A 136 8.69 6.69 8.02
N LEU A 137 9.44 7.32 8.94
CA LEU A 137 10.59 8.14 8.56
C LEU A 137 11.63 7.31 7.82
N VAL A 138 12.08 6.20 8.40
CA VAL A 138 13.13 5.35 7.80
C VAL A 138 12.58 4.60 6.61
N GLY A 139 11.42 3.95 6.77
CA GLY A 139 10.83 3.10 5.74
C GLY A 139 10.46 3.87 4.48
N LEU A 140 9.77 5.01 4.61
CA LEU A 140 9.41 5.84 3.45
C LEU A 140 10.64 6.48 2.82
N THR A 141 11.64 6.90 3.61
CA THR A 141 12.90 7.43 3.06
C THR A 141 13.63 6.37 2.22
N VAL A 142 13.77 5.14 2.74
CA VAL A 142 14.37 4.04 2.00
C VAL A 142 13.56 3.73 0.73
N ALA A 143 12.24 3.62 0.85
CA ALA A 143 11.37 3.36 -0.29
C ALA A 143 11.50 4.44 -1.38
N LEU A 144 11.57 5.71 -0.98
CA LEU A 144 11.76 6.86 -1.87
C LEU A 144 13.10 6.77 -2.62
N ILE A 145 14.20 6.46 -1.92
CA ILE A 145 15.53 6.32 -2.52
C ILE A 145 15.55 5.16 -3.52
N LEU A 146 14.97 4.01 -3.15
CA LEU A 146 14.88 2.85 -4.04
C LEU A 146 14.03 3.15 -5.26
N TYR A 147 12.89 3.81 -5.07
CA TYR A 147 12.00 4.22 -6.15
C TYR A 147 12.74 5.09 -7.16
N HIS A 148 13.34 6.22 -6.74
CA HIS A 148 14.01 7.16 -7.66
C HIS A 148 15.17 6.55 -8.47
N ARG A 149 15.79 5.47 -7.98
CA ARG A 149 16.83 4.73 -8.73
C ARG A 149 16.29 3.89 -9.88
N THR A 150 14.97 3.69 -9.95
CA THR A 150 14.33 2.75 -10.88
C THR A 150 13.44 3.41 -11.93
N VAL A 151 13.02 4.64 -11.65
CA VAL A 151 12.03 5.40 -12.43
C VAL A 151 12.68 5.92 -13.72
N ASP A 152 11.96 5.76 -14.82
CA ASP A 152 12.33 6.29 -16.14
C ASP A 152 11.89 7.75 -16.31
N ASP A 153 12.20 8.38 -17.44
CA ASP A 153 11.89 9.82 -17.63
C ASP A 153 10.39 10.09 -17.76
N HIS A 154 9.62 9.12 -18.28
CA HIS A 154 8.16 9.22 -18.36
C HIS A 154 7.53 9.20 -16.96
N GLU A 155 7.88 8.21 -16.15
CA GLU A 155 7.42 8.09 -14.77
C GLU A 155 7.93 9.23 -13.89
N ARG A 156 9.13 9.78 -14.14
CA ARG A 156 9.63 10.98 -13.44
C ARG A 156 8.74 12.19 -13.68
N HIS A 157 8.29 12.38 -14.91
CA HIS A 157 7.37 13.47 -15.24
C HIS A 157 6.03 13.28 -14.53
N ALA A 158 5.45 12.08 -14.58
CA ALA A 158 4.22 11.75 -13.86
C ALA A 158 4.38 11.94 -12.34
N TYR A 159 5.51 11.51 -11.76
CA TYR A 159 5.83 11.69 -10.35
C TYR A 159 5.93 13.18 -9.97
N HIS A 160 6.58 13.99 -10.80
CA HIS A 160 6.71 15.43 -10.57
C HIS A 160 5.35 16.13 -10.59
N LEU A 161 4.52 15.88 -11.61
CA LEU A 161 3.19 16.48 -11.73
C LEU A 161 2.26 16.01 -10.59
N GLY A 162 2.28 14.72 -10.26
CA GLY A 162 1.56 14.19 -9.11
C GLY A 162 2.01 14.84 -7.80
N GLY A 163 3.32 14.98 -7.59
CA GLY A 163 3.90 15.64 -6.41
C GLY A 163 3.44 17.09 -6.27
N LEU A 164 3.47 17.85 -7.36
CA LEU A 164 2.97 19.24 -7.41
C LEU A 164 1.47 19.32 -7.11
N ALA A 165 0.66 18.45 -7.70
CA ALA A 165 -0.77 18.42 -7.45
C ALA A 165 -1.08 18.12 -5.97
N GLY A 166 -0.40 17.14 -5.39
CA GLY A 166 -0.53 16.83 -3.96
C GLY A 166 -0.09 17.98 -3.07
N PHE A 167 1.02 18.65 -3.41
CA PHE A 167 1.48 19.84 -2.69
C PHE A 167 0.45 20.97 -2.75
N TYR A 168 -0.12 21.26 -3.92
CA TYR A 168 -1.15 22.29 -4.08
C TYR A 168 -2.44 21.96 -3.31
N ALA A 169 -2.83 20.69 -3.30
CA ALA A 169 -3.96 20.20 -2.53
C ALA A 169 -3.76 20.31 -1.00
N PHE A 170 -2.53 20.56 -0.53
CA PHE A 170 -2.25 20.88 0.87
C PHE A 170 -2.07 22.39 1.09
N VAL A 171 -1.23 23.05 0.28
CA VAL A 171 -0.76 24.42 0.53
C VAL A 171 -1.86 25.47 0.36
N PHE A 172 -2.89 25.21 -0.45
CA PHE A 172 -4.02 26.13 -0.58
C PHE A 172 -5.10 25.91 0.49
N PRO A 173 -5.59 24.67 0.74
CA PRO A 173 -6.66 24.49 1.72
C PRO A 173 -6.21 24.71 3.16
N CYS A 174 -4.95 24.41 3.49
CA CYS A 174 -4.42 24.55 4.86
C CYS A 174 -4.56 25.98 5.42
N PRO A 175 -4.01 27.05 4.77
CA PRO A 175 -4.16 28.41 5.27
C PRO A 175 -5.60 28.90 5.23
N VAL A 176 -6.40 28.49 4.24
CA VAL A 176 -7.83 28.85 4.16
C VAL A 176 -8.59 28.29 5.36
N TRP A 177 -8.43 27.00 5.65
CA TRP A 177 -9.06 26.36 6.81
C TRP A 177 -8.58 27.02 8.11
N TRP A 178 -7.28 27.28 8.23
CA TRP A 178 -6.74 27.96 9.41
C TRP A 178 -7.40 29.33 9.64
N VAL A 179 -7.52 30.18 8.62
CA VAL A 179 -8.19 31.49 8.76
C VAL A 179 -9.67 31.33 9.11
N LEU A 180 -10.39 30.39 8.48
CA LEU A 180 -11.80 30.14 8.79
C LEU A 180 -12.00 29.67 10.22
N TRP A 181 -11.12 28.81 10.73
CA TRP A 181 -11.14 28.40 12.13
C TRP A 181 -10.90 29.58 13.08
N ARG A 182 -9.95 30.47 12.76
CA ARG A 182 -9.68 31.70 13.55
C ARG A 182 -10.86 32.68 13.55
N ALA A 183 -11.76 32.56 12.58
CA ALA A 183 -12.99 33.35 12.49
C ALA A 183 -14.22 32.63 13.08
N ASP A 184 -14.06 31.46 13.71
CA ASP A 184 -15.15 30.62 14.22
C ASP A 184 -16.14 30.16 13.12
N LEU A 185 -15.66 30.06 11.87
CA LEU A 185 -16.44 29.64 10.70
C LEU A 185 -16.17 28.19 10.28
N ALA A 186 -15.16 27.54 10.85
CA ALA A 186 -14.77 26.17 10.55
C ALA A 186 -14.25 25.47 11.82
N PRO A 187 -14.31 24.12 11.88
CA PRO A 187 -13.72 23.38 12.99
C PRO A 187 -12.20 23.54 13.03
N GLU A 188 -11.59 23.13 14.13
CA GLU A 188 -10.13 23.09 14.30
C GLU A 188 -9.46 22.36 13.14
N VAL A 189 -8.31 22.89 12.71
CA VAL A 189 -7.54 22.35 11.59
C VAL A 189 -7.02 20.96 11.95
N GLN A 190 -7.37 19.97 11.13
CA GLN A 190 -6.91 18.58 11.30
C GLN A 190 -5.92 18.19 10.21
N ALA A 191 -4.81 17.57 10.60
CA ALA A 191 -3.76 17.17 9.66
C ALA A 191 -4.17 16.00 8.74
N MET A 192 -4.93 15.02 9.26
CA MET A 192 -5.29 13.81 8.51
C MET A 192 -6.14 14.08 7.25
N PRO A 193 -7.22 14.90 7.30
CA PRO A 193 -7.98 15.23 6.10
C PRO A 193 -7.14 15.95 5.03
N LEU A 194 -6.27 16.89 5.44
CA LEU A 194 -5.36 17.60 4.52
C LEU A 194 -4.34 16.64 3.89
N PHE A 195 -3.80 15.73 4.68
CA PHE A 195 -2.88 14.69 4.21
C PHE A 195 -3.58 13.74 3.22
N ALA A 196 -4.79 13.28 3.52
CA ALA A 196 -5.57 12.42 2.64
C ALA A 196 -5.93 13.13 1.32
N LEU A 197 -6.31 14.41 1.37
CA LEU A 197 -6.56 15.23 0.19
C LEU A 197 -5.31 15.36 -0.69
N SER A 198 -4.15 15.60 -0.07
CA SER A 198 -2.85 15.66 -0.75
C SER A 198 -2.51 14.34 -1.44
N LEU A 199 -2.68 13.21 -0.75
CA LEU A 199 -2.44 11.88 -1.31
C LEU A 199 -3.41 11.55 -2.45
N ALA A 200 -4.69 11.90 -2.32
CA ALA A 200 -5.70 11.66 -3.34
C ALA A 200 -5.38 12.43 -4.63
N ALA A 201 -5.09 13.73 -4.51
CA ALA A 201 -4.70 14.56 -5.65
C ALA A 201 -3.41 14.05 -6.31
N ASN A 202 -2.41 13.69 -5.50
CA ASN A 202 -1.17 13.08 -5.98
C ASN A 202 -1.44 11.80 -6.79
N ALA A 203 -2.20 10.86 -6.22
CA ALA A 203 -2.50 9.59 -6.86
C ALA A 203 -3.29 9.76 -8.17
N ILE A 204 -4.33 10.60 -8.17
CA ILE A 204 -5.15 10.86 -9.37
C ILE A 204 -4.27 11.38 -10.50
N VAL A 205 -3.47 12.41 -10.25
CA VAL A 205 -2.63 13.04 -11.27
C VAL A 205 -1.50 12.10 -11.70
N TYR A 206 -0.86 11.43 -10.75
CA TYR A 206 0.18 10.43 -11.05
C TYR A 206 -0.35 9.32 -11.98
N PHE A 207 -1.47 8.70 -11.62
CA PHE A 207 -2.03 7.61 -12.43
C PHE A 207 -2.54 8.09 -13.79
N TRP A 208 -3.09 9.30 -13.86
CA TRP A 208 -3.48 9.90 -15.14
C TRP A 208 -2.30 10.01 -16.11
N PHE A 209 -1.19 10.60 -15.68
CA PHE A 209 -0.01 10.77 -16.53
C PHE A 209 0.83 9.51 -16.69
N LYS A 210 0.70 8.53 -15.79
CA LYS A 210 1.40 7.26 -15.92
C LYS A 210 0.81 6.37 -17.02
N PHE A 211 -0.51 6.41 -17.19
CA PHE A 211 -1.23 5.50 -18.10
C PHE A 211 -1.73 6.15 -19.39
N ARG A 212 -1.57 7.47 -19.53
CA ARG A 212 -1.84 8.21 -20.76
C ARG A 212 -0.56 8.44 -21.54
#